data_AF-A0A520GWY0-F1
#
_entry.id   AF-A0A520GWY0-F1
#
_cell.length_a   1.000
_cell.length_b   1.000
_cell.length_c   1.000
_cell.angle_alpha   90.00
_cell.angle_beta   90.00
_cell.angle_gamma   90.00
#
_symmetry.space_group_name_H-M   'P 1'
#
loop_
_entity.id
_entity.type
_entity.pdbx_description
1 polymer ?
#
loop_
_entity_poly.entity_id
_entity_poly.type
_entity_poly.pdbx_seq_one_letter_code
_entity_poly.pdbx_strand_id
1 'polypeptide(L)'
;MHNGLRILQRRRAVPLDLARRFLDVPVANVSDCMARMTAGGARLRPMHAGGRMAGPALTVKSRPGDNLMLHKALQMARPGDVIVVDAGGDLTNAITGEIMVGDAIHQGLGGFVIDGAIRDAGFIRASAFPVYAAGVTHRGPYKDGPGEINVPISIDG
;
A
#
# COMPACT_ATOMS: atom_id res chain seq x y z
N MET A 1 24.41 -11.66 -5.27
CA MET A 1 22.98 -11.27 -5.27
C MET A 1 22.91 -9.92 -4.54
N HIS A 2 22.44 -8.85 -5.19
CA HIS A 2 22.23 -7.55 -4.52
C HIS A 2 20.92 -7.63 -3.74
N ASN A 3 20.95 -8.26 -2.57
CA ASN A 3 19.80 -8.25 -1.67
C ASN A 3 19.48 -6.81 -1.28
N GLY A 4 18.24 -6.39 -1.47
CA GLY A 4 17.77 -5.07 -1.04
C GLY A 4 17.76 -3.94 -2.08
N LEU A 5 18.11 -4.15 -3.35
CA LEU A 5 17.87 -3.12 -4.40
C LEU A 5 17.43 -3.80 -5.69
N ARG A 6 16.13 -4.09 -5.79
CA ARG A 6 15.61 -4.90 -6.89
C ARG A 6 14.24 -4.45 -7.36
N ILE A 7 14.10 -4.22 -8.66
CA ILE A 7 12.82 -3.91 -9.30
C ILE A 7 12.51 -5.05 -10.28
N LEU A 8 11.56 -5.90 -9.93
CA LEU A 8 11.13 -6.98 -10.82
C LEU A 8 10.04 -6.51 -11.78
N GLN A 9 9.94 -7.16 -12.93
CA GLN A 9 8.80 -7.02 -13.82
C GLN A 9 7.57 -7.68 -13.19
N ARG A 10 6.41 -7.02 -13.30
CA ARG A 10 5.13 -7.60 -12.85
C ARG A 10 4.73 -8.73 -13.79
N ARG A 11 5.02 -9.98 -13.40
CA ARG A 11 4.74 -11.18 -14.23
C ARG A 11 3.27 -11.61 -14.22
N ARG A 12 2.53 -11.28 -13.16
CA ARG A 12 1.11 -11.62 -12.99
C ARG A 12 0.41 -10.43 -12.35
N ALA A 13 -0.74 -10.05 -12.91
CA ALA A 13 -1.68 -9.12 -12.31
C ALA A 13 -3.09 -9.64 -12.58
N VAL A 14 -3.99 -9.50 -11.61
CA VAL A 14 -5.42 -9.70 -11.87
C VAL A 14 -5.90 -8.62 -12.86
N PRO A 15 -6.78 -8.93 -13.82
CA PRO A 15 -7.42 -7.90 -14.64
C PRO A 15 -8.13 -6.86 -13.76
N LEU A 16 -8.01 -5.58 -14.11
CA LEU A 16 -8.55 -4.48 -13.30
C LEU A 16 -10.08 -4.54 -13.21
N ASP A 17 -10.75 -4.88 -14.29
CA ASP A 17 -12.20 -5.08 -14.36
C ASP A 17 -12.66 -6.18 -13.39
N LEU A 18 -11.93 -7.31 -13.34
CA LEU A 18 -12.19 -8.37 -12.39
C LEU A 18 -11.99 -7.91 -10.95
N ALA A 19 -10.88 -7.21 -10.67
CA ALA A 19 -10.63 -6.66 -9.33
C ALA A 19 -11.72 -5.68 -8.88
N ARG A 20 -12.19 -4.81 -9.78
CA ARG A 20 -13.22 -3.80 -9.49
C ARG A 20 -14.57 -4.41 -9.12
N ARG A 21 -14.89 -5.62 -9.58
CA ARG A 21 -16.11 -6.34 -9.15
C ARG A 21 -16.14 -6.63 -7.64
N PHE A 22 -14.99 -6.64 -6.97
CA PHE A 22 -14.90 -6.81 -5.52
C PHE A 22 -15.22 -5.54 -4.72
N LEU A 23 -15.36 -4.37 -5.37
CA LEU A 23 -15.76 -3.15 -4.66
C LEU A 23 -17.13 -3.31 -3.98
N ASP A 24 -18.03 -4.10 -4.55
CA ASP A 24 -19.38 -4.36 -4.02
C ASP A 24 -19.47 -5.62 -3.16
N VAL A 25 -18.34 -6.27 -2.87
CA VAL A 25 -18.28 -7.46 -2.02
C VAL A 25 -17.70 -7.09 -0.66
N PRO A 26 -18.41 -7.36 0.46
CA PRO A 26 -17.85 -7.15 1.78
C PRO A 26 -16.56 -7.95 1.99
N VAL A 27 -15.52 -7.32 2.55
CA VAL A 27 -14.22 -7.97 2.82
C VAL A 27 -14.38 -9.22 3.69
N ALA A 28 -15.34 -9.23 4.62
CA ALA A 28 -15.66 -10.40 5.45
C ALA A 28 -16.07 -11.61 4.60
N ASN A 29 -16.93 -11.43 3.59
CA ASN A 29 -17.37 -12.51 2.71
C ASN A 29 -16.20 -13.06 1.88
N VAL A 30 -15.31 -12.18 1.40
CA VAL A 30 -14.09 -12.60 0.70
C VAL A 30 -13.20 -13.44 1.61
N SER A 31 -12.98 -12.98 2.85
CA SER A 31 -12.20 -13.71 3.86
C SER A 31 -12.79 -15.09 4.13
N ASP A 32 -14.11 -15.18 4.31
CA ASP A 32 -14.84 -16.42 4.55
C ASP A 32 -14.67 -17.42 3.39
N CYS A 33 -14.79 -16.96 2.14
CA CYS A 33 -14.55 -17.78 0.95
C CYS A 33 -13.08 -18.24 0.83
N MET A 34 -12.13 -17.50 1.41
CA MET A 34 -10.72 -17.85 1.46
C MET A 34 -10.35 -18.63 2.73
N ALA A 35 -11.33 -19.24 3.40
CA ALA A 35 -11.18 -19.99 4.65
C ALA A 35 -10.52 -19.17 5.78
N ARG A 36 -10.54 -17.84 5.69
CA ARG A 36 -9.97 -16.90 6.66
C ARG A 36 -8.47 -17.10 6.88
N MET A 37 -7.78 -17.72 5.92
CA MET A 37 -6.36 -18.06 6.01
C MET A 37 -5.43 -16.89 5.62
N THR A 38 -5.93 -15.93 4.84
CA THR A 38 -5.11 -14.83 4.30
C THR A 38 -5.73 -13.49 4.65
N ALA A 39 -4.99 -12.63 5.34
CA ALA A 39 -5.39 -11.26 5.69
C ALA A 39 -4.17 -10.39 5.95
N GLY A 40 -4.31 -9.07 5.86
CA GLY A 40 -3.25 -8.12 6.23
C GLY A 40 -3.18 -7.82 7.74
N GLY A 41 -3.75 -8.70 8.58
CA GLY A 41 -3.77 -8.56 10.03
C GLY A 41 -4.69 -7.47 10.59
N ALA A 42 -4.68 -7.35 11.92
CA ALA A 42 -5.59 -6.45 12.65
C ALA A 42 -5.04 -5.02 12.84
N ARG A 43 -3.76 -4.79 12.51
CA ARG A 43 -3.10 -3.48 12.67
C ARG A 43 -3.46 -2.49 11.56
N LEU A 44 -3.72 -2.97 10.35
CA LEU A 44 -4.11 -2.12 9.23
C LEU A 44 -5.51 -1.54 9.48
N ARG A 45 -5.59 -0.22 9.57
CA ARG A 45 -6.84 0.52 9.75
C ARG A 45 -7.05 1.53 8.62
N PRO A 46 -8.31 1.80 8.23
CA PRO A 46 -8.58 2.85 7.26
C PRO A 46 -8.19 4.22 7.84
N MET A 47 -7.46 5.00 7.05
CA MET A 47 -6.96 6.33 7.41
C MET A 47 -7.71 7.46 6.70
N HIS A 48 -8.74 7.11 5.93
CA HIS A 48 -9.46 7.96 4.98
C HIS A 48 -10.93 8.15 5.38
N ALA A 49 -11.64 9.11 4.78
CA ALA A 49 -13.01 9.49 5.14
C ALA A 49 -14.03 8.37 4.85
N GLY A 50 -13.75 7.59 3.82
CA GLY A 50 -14.63 6.58 3.26
C GLY A 50 -14.22 6.26 1.84
N GLY A 51 -14.79 5.21 1.26
CA GLY A 51 -14.32 4.67 -0.01
C GLY A 51 -14.04 3.19 0.11
N ARG A 52 -14.00 2.53 -1.04
CA ARG A 52 -13.77 1.09 -1.14
C ARG A 52 -12.59 0.88 -2.06
N MET A 53 -11.77 -0.11 -1.75
CA MET A 53 -10.51 -0.37 -2.44
C MET A 53 -10.53 -1.78 -3.00
N ALA A 54 -10.30 -1.90 -4.31
CA ALA A 54 -10.00 -3.15 -4.96
C ALA A 54 -9.19 -2.86 -6.22
N GLY A 55 -8.09 -3.60 -6.43
CA GLY A 55 -7.23 -3.41 -7.59
C GLY A 55 -6.04 -4.38 -7.58
N PRO A 56 -5.30 -4.46 -8.69
CA PRO A 56 -4.08 -5.26 -8.76
C PRO A 56 -3.00 -4.70 -7.84
N ALA A 57 -2.34 -5.55 -7.06
CA ALA A 57 -1.29 -5.12 -6.15
C ALA A 57 0.02 -4.80 -6.90
N LEU A 58 0.57 -3.60 -6.64
CA LEU A 58 1.98 -3.27 -6.85
C LEU A 58 2.71 -3.43 -5.52
N THR A 59 3.42 -4.55 -5.35
CA THR A 59 4.07 -4.83 -4.07
C THR A 59 5.41 -4.09 -3.95
N VAL A 60 5.65 -3.55 -2.75
CA VAL A 60 6.89 -2.89 -2.37
C VAL A 60 7.35 -3.46 -1.04
N LYS A 61 8.60 -3.91 -0.97
CA LYS A 61 9.28 -4.20 0.28
C LYS A 61 10.23 -3.06 0.56
N SER A 62 10.12 -2.43 1.73
CA SER A 62 11.01 -1.32 2.11
C SER A 62 11.72 -1.64 3.42
N ARG A 63 12.93 -1.10 3.59
CA ARG A 63 13.50 -0.98 4.94
C ARG A 63 12.52 -0.16 5.79
N PRO A 64 12.26 -0.54 7.06
CA PRO A 64 11.48 0.27 7.98
C PRO A 64 11.89 1.75 7.97
N GLY A 65 10.89 2.63 7.86
CA GLY A 65 11.08 4.08 7.81
C GLY A 65 11.69 4.65 6.52
N ASP A 66 11.94 3.85 5.48
CA ASP A 66 12.45 4.30 4.18
C ASP A 66 11.35 4.31 3.12
N ASN A 67 11.36 5.29 2.21
CA ASN A 67 10.37 5.38 1.14
C ASN A 67 10.94 5.49 -0.29
N LEU A 68 12.24 5.20 -0.50
CA LEU A 68 12.89 5.28 -1.81
C LEU A 68 12.14 4.44 -2.86
N MET A 69 11.84 3.17 -2.53
CA MET A 69 11.14 2.28 -3.46
C MET A 69 9.65 2.57 -3.56
N LEU A 70 9.05 3.23 -2.58
CA LEU A 70 7.66 3.68 -2.70
C LEU A 70 7.53 4.82 -3.73
N HIS A 71 8.47 5.78 -3.74
CA HIS A 71 8.54 6.78 -4.79
C HIS A 71 8.72 6.15 -6.17
N LYS A 72 9.59 5.14 -6.27
CA LYS A 72 9.80 4.44 -7.55
C LYS A 72 8.55 3.65 -7.97
N ALA A 73 7.84 3.03 -7.03
CA ALA A 73 6.59 2.33 -7.29
C ALA A 73 5.50 3.28 -7.80
N LEU A 74 5.38 4.49 -7.22
CA LEU A 74 4.47 5.53 -7.72
C LEU A 74 4.75 5.90 -9.18
N GLN A 75 6.01 5.97 -9.60
CA GLN A 75 6.37 6.23 -11.01
C GLN A 75 6.03 5.06 -11.95
N MET A 76 5.91 3.85 -11.42
CA MET A 76 5.66 2.62 -12.20
C MET A 76 4.18 2.22 -12.21
N ALA A 77 3.40 2.74 -11.27
CA ALA A 77 2.02 2.37 -11.08
C ALA A 77 1.17 2.75 -12.29
N ARG A 78 0.13 1.95 -12.54
CA ARG A 78 -0.87 2.22 -13.57
C ARG A 78 -2.21 2.58 -12.92
N PRO A 79 -3.09 3.33 -13.62
CA PRO A 79 -4.42 3.63 -13.11
C PRO A 79 -5.13 2.37 -12.60
N GLY A 80 -5.71 2.46 -11.39
CA GLY A 80 -6.37 1.35 -10.70
C GLY A 80 -5.46 0.40 -9.90
N ASP A 81 -4.13 0.50 -9.99
CA ASP A 81 -3.23 -0.27 -9.13
C ASP A 81 -3.39 0.12 -7.66
N VAL A 82 -3.25 -0.86 -6.76
CA VAL A 82 -3.12 -0.63 -5.32
C VAL A 82 -1.67 -0.83 -4.95
N ILE A 83 -1.01 0.19 -4.40
CA ILE A 83 0.37 0.02 -3.89
C ILE A 83 0.30 -0.60 -2.50
N VAL A 84 0.93 -1.77 -2.34
CA VAL A 84 0.96 -2.53 -1.09
C VAL A 84 2.39 -2.57 -0.59
N VAL A 85 2.65 -1.94 0.54
CA VAL A 85 3.99 -1.76 1.09
C VAL A 85 4.15 -2.56 2.37
N ASP A 86 5.11 -3.47 2.37
CA ASP A 86 5.70 -4.06 3.57
C ASP A 86 6.86 -3.16 4.02
N ALA A 87 6.65 -2.41 5.10
CA ALA A 87 7.67 -1.62 5.78
C ALA A 87 7.93 -2.15 7.20
N GLY A 88 7.64 -3.43 7.44
CA GLY A 88 7.84 -4.12 8.71
C GLY A 88 6.94 -3.65 9.86
N GLY A 89 5.85 -2.95 9.56
CA GLY A 89 4.94 -2.41 10.57
C GLY A 89 5.54 -1.30 11.43
N ASP A 90 6.68 -0.70 11.01
CA ASP A 90 7.34 0.35 11.79
C ASP A 90 6.50 1.62 11.87
N LEU A 91 6.37 2.13 13.09
CA LEU A 91 5.62 3.35 13.38
C LEU A 91 6.51 4.54 13.75
N THR A 92 7.84 4.36 13.69
CA THR A 92 8.80 5.40 14.06
C THR A 92 8.82 6.50 13.02
N ASN A 93 8.87 6.16 11.73
CA ASN A 93 8.95 7.10 10.62
C ASN A 93 7.83 6.86 9.59
N ALA A 94 7.16 7.93 9.19
CA ALA A 94 6.10 7.87 8.19
C ALA A 94 6.70 7.76 6.79
N ILE A 95 6.28 6.76 6.02
CA ILE A 95 6.81 6.52 4.66
C ILE A 95 5.98 7.17 3.54
N THR A 96 4.78 7.65 3.86
CA THR A 96 3.93 8.41 2.94
C THR A 96 3.10 9.47 3.67
N GLY A 97 2.58 10.43 2.91
CA GLY A 97 1.82 11.59 3.39
C GLY A 97 1.07 12.27 2.24
N GLU A 98 0.62 13.50 2.46
CA GLU A 98 -0.28 14.23 1.56
C GLU A 98 0.23 14.28 0.12
N ILE A 99 1.49 14.62 -0.08
CA ILE A 99 2.08 14.79 -1.43
C ILE A 99 1.95 13.49 -2.25
N MET A 100 2.39 12.37 -1.69
CA MET A 100 2.39 11.09 -2.39
C MET A 100 0.97 10.54 -2.58
N VAL A 101 0.07 10.81 -1.64
CA VAL A 101 -1.36 10.48 -1.77
C VAL A 101 -2.01 11.34 -2.85
N GLY A 102 -1.71 12.64 -2.92
CA GLY A 102 -2.16 13.54 -3.97
C GLY A 102 -1.71 13.09 -5.36
N ASP A 103 -0.43 12.72 -5.50
CA ASP A 103 0.10 12.16 -6.75
C ASP A 103 -0.65 10.88 -7.16
N ALA A 104 -0.94 9.99 -6.21
CA ALA A 104 -1.68 8.76 -6.46
C ALA A 104 -3.14 9.02 -6.91
N ILE A 105 -3.79 10.01 -6.31
CA ILE A 105 -5.13 10.46 -6.71
C ILE A 105 -5.09 10.99 -8.14
N HIS A 106 -4.11 11.86 -8.45
CA HIS A 106 -3.97 12.44 -9.78
C HIS A 106 -3.73 11.37 -10.87
N GLN A 107 -2.98 10.32 -10.54
CA GLN A 107 -2.73 9.18 -11.44
C GLN A 107 -3.90 8.19 -11.52
N GLY A 108 -4.96 8.37 -10.73
CA GLY A 108 -6.12 7.47 -10.71
C GLY A 108 -5.80 6.08 -10.14
N LEU A 109 -4.90 5.99 -9.15
CA LEU A 109 -4.61 4.73 -8.46
C LEU A 109 -5.81 4.23 -7.65
N GLY A 110 -5.83 2.94 -7.33
CA GLY A 110 -6.90 2.29 -6.57
C GLY A 110 -6.82 2.50 -5.05
N GLY A 111 -5.64 2.83 -4.52
CA GLY A 111 -5.42 3.07 -3.10
C GLY A 111 -4.03 2.65 -2.61
N PHE A 112 -3.79 2.82 -1.32
CA PHE A 112 -2.58 2.38 -0.62
C PHE A 112 -2.89 1.42 0.53
N VAL A 113 -2.02 0.42 0.69
CA VAL A 113 -1.87 -0.39 1.90
C VAL A 113 -0.45 -0.21 2.41
N ILE A 114 -0.29 0.32 3.61
CA ILE A 114 1.00 0.67 4.21
C ILE A 114 1.16 -0.11 5.52
N ASP A 115 1.90 -1.22 5.51
CA ASP A 115 2.32 -1.88 6.75
C ASP A 115 3.47 -1.09 7.40
N GLY A 116 3.10 0.06 7.94
CA GLY A 116 3.98 1.06 8.56
C GLY A 116 3.19 2.34 8.86
N ALA A 117 3.90 3.39 9.27
CA ALA A 117 3.28 4.68 9.55
C ALA A 117 3.11 5.58 8.32
N ILE A 118 2.08 6.43 8.40
CA ILE A 118 1.84 7.56 7.51
C ILE A 118 1.91 8.87 8.28
N ARG A 119 1.94 9.99 7.57
CA ARG A 119 1.77 11.34 8.13
C ARG A 119 0.70 12.11 7.37
N ASP A 120 0.50 13.38 7.75
CA ASP A 120 -0.51 14.26 7.14
C ASP A 120 -1.93 13.68 7.25
N ALA A 121 -2.21 13.00 8.37
CA ALA A 121 -3.42 12.24 8.59
C ALA A 121 -4.71 13.09 8.50
N GLY A 122 -4.64 14.40 8.74
CA GLY A 122 -5.77 15.31 8.55
C GLY A 122 -6.22 15.37 7.09
N PHE A 123 -5.28 15.55 6.16
CA PHE A 123 -5.54 15.52 4.72
C PHE A 123 -6.09 14.15 4.30
N ILE A 124 -5.43 13.07 4.70
CA ILE A 124 -5.81 11.72 4.30
C ILE A 124 -7.20 11.36 4.84
N ARG A 125 -7.49 11.73 6.10
CA ARG A 125 -8.81 11.51 6.74
C ARG A 125 -9.94 12.27 6.07
N ALA A 126 -9.67 13.41 5.44
CA ALA A 126 -10.66 14.16 4.68
C ALA A 126 -10.86 13.63 3.25
N SER A 127 -9.94 12.81 2.74
CA SER A 127 -9.98 12.27 1.39
C SER A 127 -10.84 11.01 1.28
N ALA A 128 -11.47 10.83 0.12
CA ALA A 128 -12.14 9.57 -0.26
C ALA A 128 -11.19 8.53 -0.86
N PHE A 129 -9.91 8.90 -1.07
CA PHE A 129 -8.91 7.98 -1.60
C PHE A 129 -8.55 6.93 -0.54
N PRO A 130 -8.72 5.62 -0.84
CA PRO A 130 -8.48 4.60 0.16
C PRO A 130 -7.01 4.49 0.56
N VAL A 131 -6.74 4.73 1.84
CA VAL A 131 -5.45 4.47 2.47
C VAL A 131 -5.68 3.62 3.71
N TYR A 132 -5.03 2.47 3.77
CA TYR A 132 -4.94 1.62 4.96
C TYR A 132 -3.51 1.68 5.48
N ALA A 133 -3.33 1.90 6.78
CA ALA A 133 -2.00 1.92 7.38
C ALA A 133 -1.99 1.34 8.79
N ALA A 134 -0.80 1.02 9.31
CA ALA A 134 -0.63 0.49 10.66
C ALA A 134 -0.66 1.58 11.74
N GLY A 135 -0.34 2.84 11.39
CA GLY A 135 -0.38 3.95 12.34
C GLY A 135 0.00 5.30 11.74
N VAL A 136 0.13 6.31 12.60
CA VAL A 136 0.44 7.69 12.22
C VAL A 136 1.60 8.22 13.05
N THR A 137 2.57 8.88 12.42
CA THR A 137 3.67 9.57 13.10
C THR A 137 4.05 10.85 12.34
N HIS A 138 4.71 11.78 13.02
CA HIS A 138 5.13 13.06 12.44
C HIS A 138 6.52 12.99 11.78
N ARG A 139 7.34 12.01 12.15
CA ARG A 139 8.73 11.88 11.66
C ARG A 139 8.72 11.49 10.18
N GLY A 140 9.46 12.22 9.35
CA GLY A 140 9.59 11.91 7.92
C GLY A 140 10.48 10.69 7.64
N PRO A 141 10.44 10.14 6.42
CA PRO A 141 11.18 8.93 6.09
C PRO A 141 12.63 9.20 5.71
N TYR A 142 13.42 8.14 5.72
CA TYR A 142 14.68 8.03 4.99
C TYR A 142 14.44 7.76 3.49
N LYS A 143 15.49 7.86 2.67
CA LYS A 143 15.38 7.70 1.22
C LYS A 143 16.66 7.15 0.58
N ASP A 144 17.34 6.27 1.29
CA ASP A 144 18.61 5.62 0.90
C ASP A 144 18.45 4.11 0.67
N GLY A 145 17.23 3.58 0.83
CA GLY A 145 16.95 2.15 0.71
C GLY A 145 17.59 1.34 1.85
N PRO A 146 17.72 0.02 1.72
CA PRO A 146 17.29 -0.83 0.62
C PRO A 146 15.76 -0.88 0.44
N GLY A 147 15.33 -1.38 -0.71
CA GLY A 147 13.97 -1.83 -0.98
C GLY A 147 13.84 -2.62 -2.29
N GLU A 148 12.67 -3.24 -2.48
CA GLU A 148 12.37 -4.06 -3.65
C GLU A 148 10.93 -3.85 -4.15
N ILE A 149 10.69 -4.04 -5.45
CA ILE A 149 9.37 -3.87 -6.09
C ILE A 149 8.99 -5.13 -6.88
N ASN A 150 7.69 -5.47 -6.89
CA ASN A 150 7.13 -6.67 -7.53
C ASN A 150 7.75 -7.98 -6.99
N VAL A 151 8.13 -7.98 -5.72
CA VAL A 151 8.56 -9.17 -4.99
C VAL A 151 7.43 -9.69 -4.11
N PRO A 152 7.43 -10.97 -3.73
CA PRO A 152 6.62 -11.44 -2.62
C PRO A 152 6.93 -10.64 -1.35
N ILE A 153 5.89 -10.20 -0.67
CA ILE A 153 5.94 -9.52 0.63
C ILE A 153 5.07 -10.28 1.63
N SER A 154 5.29 -10.06 2.92
CA SER A 154 4.50 -10.66 4.00
C SER A 154 4.05 -9.54 4.94
N ILE A 155 2.76 -9.53 5.26
CA ILE A 155 2.14 -8.60 6.21
C ILE A 155 1.32 -9.47 7.16
N ASP A 156 1.80 -9.64 8.39
CA ASP A 156 1.17 -10.50 9.42
C ASP A 156 0.98 -11.99 9.03
N GLY A 157 1.77 -12.52 8.08
CA GLY A 157 1.76 -13.94 7.66
C GLY A 157 2.37 -14.17 6.29
#